data_AF-A0A942N2H0-F1
#
_entry.id   AF-A0A942N2H0-F1
#
_cell.length_a   1.000
_cell.length_b   1.000
_cell.length_c   1.000
_cell.angle_alpha   90.00
_cell.angle_beta   90.00
_cell.angle_gamma   90.00
#
_symmetry.space_group_name_H-M   'P 1'
#
loop_
_entity.id
_entity.type
_entity.pdbx_description
1 polymer ?
#
loop_
_entity_poly.entity_id
_entity_poly.type
_entity_poly.pdbx_seq_one_letter_code
_entity_poly.pdbx_strand_id
1 'polypeptide(L)'
;KDRDKLNYYPFRPVVVGGDDLTVICRADLAIEFTKLFLEKFEVKTTEYFSELKIKALERGLTACAGIAYIKESYPFHYGYEMAETLCHYAKNEAKKTVTDRSRTASCLMFHKVLGSFVDSYKDVIERELSSGDIKFNYGPYYIGNNKALHHVTDLLDKAEMLKTEEGKPVKSSLRDWLTRLHGSKEMALQKMDRLISVADKRVIKKLGITSAGSVFEGDKTPVYDWLTVVSINEGGN
;
A
#
# COMPACT_ATOMS: atom_id res chain seq x y z
N LYS A 1 28.47 -35.30 2.35
CA LYS A 1 27.04 -35.62 2.57
C LYS A 1 26.30 -34.31 2.60
N ASP A 2 25.86 -33.90 1.41
CA ASP A 2 25.01 -32.74 1.15
C ASP A 2 23.83 -32.71 2.12
N ARG A 3 23.82 -31.75 3.05
CA ARG A 3 22.58 -31.30 3.66
C ARG A 3 21.96 -30.35 2.65
N ASP A 4 21.02 -30.91 1.91
CA ASP A 4 19.96 -30.28 1.15
C ASP A 4 20.00 -28.75 1.10
N LYS A 5 20.16 -28.25 -0.12
CA LYS A 5 19.66 -26.94 -0.56
C LYS A 5 18.16 -26.88 -0.26
N LEU A 6 17.79 -26.62 0.98
CA LEU A 6 16.46 -26.12 1.29
C LEU A 6 16.32 -24.85 0.48
N ASN A 7 15.43 -24.86 -0.52
CA ASN A 7 14.97 -23.64 -1.17
C ASN A 7 14.36 -22.78 -0.07
N TYR A 8 15.17 -21.89 0.51
CA TYR A 8 14.72 -20.93 1.50
C TYR A 8 13.77 -19.99 0.78
N TYR A 9 12.49 -20.31 0.90
CA TYR A 9 11.45 -19.39 0.51
C TYR A 9 11.58 -18.12 1.36
N PRO A 10 11.49 -16.92 0.76
CA PRO A 10 11.65 -15.66 1.47
C PRO A 10 10.42 -15.30 2.31
N PHE A 11 9.74 -16.33 2.86
CA PHE A 11 8.54 -16.23 3.67
C PHE A 11 8.58 -17.23 4.84
N ARG A 12 8.08 -16.79 5.99
CA ARG A 12 7.92 -17.57 7.21
C ARG A 12 6.49 -17.37 7.73
N PRO A 13 5.59 -18.34 7.52
CA PRO A 13 4.29 -18.33 8.17
C PRO A 13 4.47 -18.36 9.69
N VAL A 14 3.76 -17.47 10.39
CA VAL A 14 3.76 -17.38 11.86
C VAL A 14 2.42 -17.85 12.42
N VAL A 15 1.33 -17.37 11.82
CA VAL A 15 -0.04 -17.76 12.16
C VAL A 15 -0.70 -18.32 10.91
N VAL A 16 -1.20 -19.54 11.02
CA VAL A 16 -2.05 -20.18 10.01
C VAL A 16 -3.18 -20.86 10.80
N GLY A 17 -4.24 -20.10 11.10
CA GLY A 17 -5.29 -20.59 11.98
C GLY A 17 -6.59 -19.82 11.81
N GLY A 18 -7.70 -20.55 11.61
CA GLY A 18 -9.00 -19.95 11.38
C GLY A 18 -9.03 -19.13 10.09
N ASP A 19 -9.50 -17.89 10.20
CA ASP A 19 -9.54 -16.87 9.14
C ASP A 19 -8.29 -16.00 9.07
N ASP A 20 -7.36 -16.13 10.02
CA ASP A 20 -6.15 -15.30 10.10
C ASP A 20 -4.91 -15.99 9.50
N LEU A 21 -4.17 -15.21 8.70
CA LEU A 21 -2.88 -15.58 8.13
C LEU A 21 -1.86 -14.48 8.45
N THR A 22 -0.77 -14.84 9.10
CA THR A 22 0.38 -13.94 9.33
C THR A 22 1.64 -14.54 8.73
N VAL A 23 2.30 -13.76 7.87
CA VAL A 23 3.54 -14.16 7.19
C VAL A 23 4.60 -13.09 7.37
N ILE A 24 5.80 -13.49 7.78
CA ILE A 24 7.00 -12.64 7.70
C ILE A 24 7.63 -12.90 6.34
N CYS A 25 7.88 -11.87 5.54
CA CYS A 25 8.57 -12.02 4.26
C CYS A 25 9.53 -10.87 3.99
N ARG A 26 10.37 -11.01 2.95
CA ARG A 26 11.20 -9.90 2.49
C ARG A 26 10.34 -8.71 2.05
N ALA A 27 10.80 -7.51 2.39
CA ALA A 27 10.03 -6.29 2.19
C ALA A 27 9.70 -6.02 0.69
N ASP A 28 10.62 -6.33 -0.21
CA ASP A 28 10.45 -6.16 -1.66
C ASP A 28 9.36 -7.06 -2.27
N LEU A 29 8.97 -8.12 -1.55
CA LEU A 29 7.95 -9.07 -2.01
C LEU A 29 6.57 -8.82 -1.39
N ALA A 30 6.48 -8.06 -0.30
CA ALA A 30 5.30 -8.06 0.56
C ALA A 30 4.00 -7.60 -0.14
N ILE A 31 4.03 -6.49 -0.89
CA ILE A 31 2.83 -5.99 -1.58
C ILE A 31 2.40 -6.92 -2.72
N GLU A 32 3.34 -7.36 -3.57
CA GLU A 32 3.01 -8.25 -4.70
C GLU A 32 2.51 -9.61 -4.20
N PHE A 33 3.15 -10.17 -3.18
CA PHE A 33 2.69 -11.40 -2.54
C PHE A 33 1.28 -11.24 -1.97
N THR A 34 1.02 -10.15 -1.24
CA THR A 34 -0.30 -9.90 -0.63
C THR A 34 -1.37 -9.72 -1.70
N LYS A 35 -1.10 -8.95 -2.76
CA LYS A 35 -1.98 -8.81 -3.92
C LYS A 35 -2.31 -10.18 -4.52
N LEU A 36 -1.31 -10.99 -4.86
CA LEU A 36 -1.51 -12.32 -5.45
C LEU A 36 -2.26 -13.25 -4.50
N PHE A 37 -1.97 -13.19 -3.20
CA PHE A 37 -2.67 -13.97 -2.20
C PHE A 37 -4.15 -13.63 -2.18
N LEU A 38 -4.51 -12.34 -2.10
CA LEU A 38 -5.90 -11.88 -2.09
C LEU A 38 -6.63 -12.28 -3.39
N GLU A 39 -6.00 -12.11 -4.55
CA GLU A 39 -6.56 -12.53 -5.84
C GLU A 39 -6.84 -14.04 -5.88
N LYS A 40 -5.87 -14.86 -5.44
CA LYS A 40 -6.02 -16.32 -5.42
C LYS A 40 -7.03 -16.77 -4.36
N PHE A 41 -7.11 -16.08 -3.23
CA PHE A 41 -8.09 -16.35 -2.19
C PHE A 41 -9.52 -16.15 -2.70
N GLU A 42 -9.81 -15.04 -3.39
CA GLU A 42 -11.13 -14.80 -3.97
C GLU A 42 -11.50 -15.88 -5.00
N VAL A 43 -10.57 -16.23 -5.89
CA VAL A 43 -10.78 -17.26 -6.93
C VAL A 43 -11.05 -18.62 -6.27
N LYS A 44 -10.19 -19.03 -5.34
CA LYS A 44 -10.28 -20.36 -4.71
C LYS A 44 -11.51 -20.52 -3.85
N THR A 45 -11.91 -19.48 -3.11
CA THR A 45 -13.13 -19.52 -2.31
C THR A 45 -14.38 -19.54 -3.20
N THR A 46 -14.38 -18.81 -4.32
CA THR A 46 -15.48 -18.87 -5.30
C THR A 46 -15.63 -20.26 -5.89
N GLU A 47 -14.53 -20.88 -6.34
CA GLU A 47 -14.51 -22.27 -6.83
C GLU A 47 -15.05 -23.24 -5.78
N TYR A 48 -14.50 -23.19 -4.56
CA TYR A 48 -14.85 -24.10 -3.48
C TYR A 48 -16.32 -24.01 -3.05
N PHE A 49 -16.85 -22.79 -2.88
CA PHE A 49 -18.25 -22.62 -2.45
C PHE A 49 -19.26 -22.89 -3.57
N SER A 50 -18.86 -22.71 -4.83
CA SER A 50 -19.67 -23.09 -5.99
C SER A 50 -19.84 -24.61 -6.08
N GLU A 51 -18.76 -25.37 -5.84
CA GLU A 51 -18.81 -26.84 -5.78
C GLU A 51 -19.70 -27.35 -4.64
N LEU A 52 -19.66 -26.68 -3.48
CA LEU A 52 -20.50 -26.99 -2.32
C LEU A 52 -21.95 -26.49 -2.42
N LYS A 53 -22.32 -25.78 -3.50
CA LYS A 53 -23.67 -25.24 -3.75
C LYS A 53 -24.22 -24.37 -2.61
N ILE A 54 -23.35 -23.65 -1.91
CA ILE A 54 -23.74 -22.74 -0.83
C ILE A 54 -24.15 -21.40 -1.45
N LYS A 55 -25.44 -21.23 -1.76
CA LYS A 55 -25.99 -20.02 -2.42
C LYS A 55 -25.54 -18.70 -1.81
N ALA A 56 -25.44 -18.65 -0.48
CA ALA A 56 -25.02 -17.44 0.24
C ALA A 56 -23.55 -17.05 -0.02
N LEU A 57 -22.70 -17.99 -0.46
CA LEU A 57 -21.26 -17.83 -0.66
C LEU A 57 -20.82 -18.14 -2.11
N GLU A 58 -21.75 -18.23 -3.06
CA GLU A 58 -21.44 -18.47 -4.49
C GLU A 58 -20.50 -17.42 -5.07
N ARG A 59 -20.45 -16.22 -4.48
CA ARG A 59 -19.54 -15.14 -4.88
C ARG A 59 -18.17 -15.22 -4.20
N GLY A 60 -17.84 -16.31 -3.52
CA GLY A 60 -16.62 -16.48 -2.75
C GLY A 60 -16.53 -15.56 -1.53
N LEU A 61 -15.36 -15.54 -0.91
CA LEU A 61 -15.02 -14.65 0.20
C LEU A 61 -14.05 -13.57 -0.27
N THR A 62 -14.02 -12.47 0.46
CA THR A 62 -13.01 -11.41 0.30
C THR A 62 -12.20 -11.27 1.57
N ALA A 63 -11.00 -10.72 1.46
CA ALA A 63 -10.07 -10.60 2.58
C ALA A 63 -9.43 -9.19 2.59
N CYS A 64 -9.11 -8.73 3.79
CA CYS A 64 -8.32 -7.51 3.98
C CYS A 64 -6.95 -7.90 4.51
N ALA A 65 -5.93 -7.09 4.22
CA ALA A 65 -4.58 -7.33 4.70
C ALA A 65 -3.94 -6.07 5.25
N GLY A 66 -3.07 -6.25 6.25
CA GLY A 66 -2.21 -5.21 6.80
C GLY A 66 -0.74 -5.59 6.63
N ILE A 67 0.09 -4.66 6.18
CA ILE A 67 1.53 -4.88 5.98
C ILE A 67 2.32 -3.85 6.79
N ALA A 68 3.01 -4.31 7.83
CA ALA A 68 3.96 -3.49 8.57
C ALA A 68 5.38 -3.75 8.06
N TYR A 69 6.03 -2.72 7.53
CA TYR A 69 7.46 -2.75 7.22
C TYR A 69 8.25 -2.30 8.44
N ILE A 70 9.07 -3.20 8.98
CA ILE A 70 9.87 -2.98 10.18
C ILE A 70 11.34 -3.26 9.92
N LYS A 71 12.23 -2.63 10.70
CA LYS A 71 13.66 -2.98 10.71
C LYS A 71 13.88 -4.33 11.35
N GLU A 72 14.98 -5.01 11.00
CA GLU A 72 15.35 -6.31 11.57
C GLU A 72 15.46 -6.28 13.10
N SER A 73 15.94 -5.16 13.67
CA SER A 73 16.07 -4.97 15.11
C SER A 73 14.78 -4.53 15.81
N TYR A 74 13.68 -4.30 15.08
CA TYR A 74 12.42 -3.85 15.65
C TYR A 74 11.72 -5.03 16.33
N PRO A 75 11.21 -4.89 17.57
CA PRO A 75 10.58 -6.00 18.26
C PRO A 75 9.37 -6.54 17.51
N PHE A 76 9.36 -7.86 17.29
CA PHE A 76 8.37 -8.53 16.44
C PHE A 76 6.93 -8.26 16.87
N HIS A 77 6.63 -8.29 18.17
CA HIS A 77 5.26 -8.15 18.66
C HIS A 77 4.63 -6.79 18.30
N TYR A 78 5.43 -5.72 18.27
CA TYR A 78 4.97 -4.40 17.82
C TYR A 78 4.72 -4.35 16.31
N GLY A 79 5.58 -5.02 15.52
CA GLY A 79 5.35 -5.15 14.09
C GLY A 79 4.09 -5.95 13.76
N TYR A 80 3.84 -7.01 14.52
CA TYR A 80 2.62 -7.81 14.44
C TYR A 80 1.37 -6.99 14.78
N GLU A 81 1.38 -6.27 15.90
CA GLU A 81 0.27 -5.41 16.33
C GLU A 81 -0.02 -4.28 15.32
N MET A 82 1.03 -3.70 14.72
CA MET A 82 0.89 -2.74 13.64
C MET A 82 0.23 -3.37 12.40
N ALA A 83 0.66 -4.57 11.99
CA ALA A 83 0.06 -5.27 10.85
C ALA A 83 -1.43 -5.60 11.09
N GLU A 84 -1.78 -6.06 12.30
CA GLU A 84 -3.16 -6.28 12.74
C GLU A 84 -3.99 -4.98 12.68
N THR A 85 -3.43 -3.88 13.17
CA THR A 85 -4.10 -2.57 13.16
C THR A 85 -4.35 -2.07 11.75
N LEU A 86 -3.38 -2.24 10.84
CA LEU A 86 -3.52 -1.90 9.43
C LEU A 86 -4.57 -2.76 8.73
N CYS A 87 -4.64 -4.06 9.06
CA CYS A 87 -5.67 -4.96 8.54
C CYS A 87 -7.07 -4.51 8.98
N HIS A 88 -7.24 -4.18 10.26
CA HIS A 88 -8.49 -3.63 10.80
C HIS A 88 -8.85 -2.28 10.16
N TYR A 89 -7.86 -1.40 9.94
CA TYR A 89 -8.05 -0.14 9.23
C TYR A 89 -8.57 -0.38 7.80
N ALA A 90 -7.91 -1.26 7.03
CA ALA A 90 -8.33 -1.62 5.69
C ALA A 90 -9.76 -2.17 5.66
N LYS A 91 -10.11 -3.06 6.60
CA LYS A 91 -11.45 -3.63 6.76
C LYS A 91 -12.52 -2.57 7.04
N ASN A 92 -12.20 -1.57 7.86
CA ASN A 92 -13.12 -0.48 8.17
C ASN A 92 -13.33 0.46 6.99
N GLU A 93 -12.27 0.81 6.26
CA GLU A 93 -12.37 1.63 5.05
C GLU A 93 -13.14 0.90 3.94
N ALA A 94 -12.87 -0.39 3.73
CA ALA A 94 -13.54 -1.17 2.70
C ALA A 94 -15.06 -1.26 2.93
N LYS A 95 -15.52 -1.36 4.18
CA LYS A 95 -16.95 -1.32 4.54
C LYS A 95 -17.64 -0.01 4.14
N LYS A 96 -16.92 1.12 4.12
CA LYS A 96 -17.48 2.42 3.71
C LYS A 96 -17.72 2.52 2.21
N THR A 97 -17.06 1.67 1.41
CA THR A 97 -17.21 1.64 -0.05
C THR A 97 -18.39 0.78 -0.52
N VAL A 98 -19.05 0.07 0.40
CA VAL A 98 -20.17 -0.81 0.10
C VAL A 98 -21.45 0.01 -0.07
N THR A 99 -22.14 -0.17 -1.20
CA THR A 99 -23.56 0.21 -1.36
C THR A 99 -24.42 -1.03 -1.10
N ASP A 100 -25.71 -0.86 -0.80
CA ASP A 100 -26.65 -1.92 -0.34
C ASP A 100 -26.68 -3.25 -1.14
N ARG A 101 -25.99 -3.35 -2.28
CA ARG A 101 -25.93 -4.53 -3.15
C ARG A 101 -24.52 -5.01 -3.52
N SER A 102 -23.46 -4.36 -3.04
CA SER A 102 -22.07 -4.77 -3.34
C SER A 102 -21.42 -5.53 -2.18
N ARG A 103 -20.57 -6.50 -2.50
CA ARG A 103 -19.68 -7.12 -1.50
C ARG A 103 -18.48 -6.20 -1.28
N THR A 104 -17.94 -6.17 -0.07
CA THR A 104 -16.67 -5.50 0.24
C THR A 104 -15.56 -6.06 -0.65
N ALA A 105 -14.82 -5.19 -1.34
CA ALA A 105 -13.68 -5.60 -2.15
C ALA A 105 -12.47 -5.98 -1.26
N SER A 106 -11.67 -6.95 -1.68
CA SER A 106 -10.41 -7.21 -1.01
C SER A 106 -9.47 -6.02 -1.14
N CYS A 107 -8.72 -5.73 -0.10
CA CYS A 107 -7.80 -4.60 -0.08
C CYS A 107 -6.66 -4.81 0.91
N LEU A 108 -5.62 -3.99 0.79
CA LEU A 108 -4.51 -3.96 1.72
C LEU A 108 -4.21 -2.52 2.17
N MET A 109 -3.75 -2.40 3.41
CA MET A 109 -3.11 -1.19 3.92
C MET A 109 -1.68 -1.53 4.33
N PHE A 110 -0.76 -0.59 4.16
CA PHE A 110 0.63 -0.78 4.58
C PHE A 110 1.18 0.46 5.27
N HIS A 111 2.19 0.26 6.09
CA HIS A 111 2.94 1.35 6.72
C HIS A 111 4.40 0.93 6.93
N LYS A 112 5.33 1.88 6.75
CA LYS A 112 6.74 1.70 7.04
C LYS A 112 7.08 2.39 8.35
N VAL A 113 7.39 1.60 9.37
CA VAL A 113 7.74 2.08 10.70
C VAL A 113 9.09 2.79 10.64
N LEU A 114 9.09 4.09 10.94
CA LEU A 114 10.29 4.95 10.93
C LEU A 114 10.91 5.11 12.31
N GLY A 115 10.07 5.19 13.35
CA GLY A 115 10.47 5.41 14.73
C GLY A 115 10.91 4.13 15.46
N SER A 116 11.59 4.32 16.59
CA SER A 116 11.79 3.27 17.59
C SER A 116 10.65 3.20 18.61
N PHE A 117 9.71 4.14 18.53
CA PHE A 117 8.56 4.22 19.41
C PHE A 117 7.49 3.21 19.01
N VAL A 118 6.70 2.85 20.01
CA VAL A 118 5.56 1.95 19.87
C VAL A 118 4.34 2.83 20.01
N ASP A 119 3.74 3.15 18.89
CA ASP A 119 2.61 4.05 18.80
C ASP A 119 1.45 3.31 18.14
N SER A 120 0.22 3.65 18.52
CA SER A 120 -0.94 3.14 17.78
C SER A 120 -0.92 3.73 16.37
N TYR A 121 -1.51 3.03 15.40
CA TYR A 121 -1.54 3.54 14.03
C TYR A 121 -2.25 4.91 13.92
N LYS A 122 -3.22 5.18 14.81
CA LYS A 122 -3.87 6.49 14.90
C LYS A 122 -2.86 7.59 15.28
N ASP A 123 -2.04 7.34 16.30
CA ASP A 123 -1.02 8.30 16.75
C ASP A 123 0.05 8.52 15.67
N VAL A 124 0.42 7.45 14.95
CA VAL A 124 1.30 7.54 13.77
C VAL A 124 0.69 8.42 12.69
N ILE A 125 -0.62 8.31 12.43
CA ILE A 125 -1.29 9.18 11.45
C ILE A 125 -1.18 10.65 11.86
N GLU A 126 -1.48 10.95 13.12
CA GLU A 126 -1.50 12.32 13.64
C GLU A 126 -0.11 12.96 13.69
N ARG A 127 0.92 12.18 14.02
CA ARG A 127 2.29 12.68 14.22
C ARG A 127 3.18 12.61 12.98
N GLU A 128 3.06 11.55 12.21
CA GLU A 128 4.01 11.24 11.11
C GLU A 128 3.37 11.31 9.74
N LEU A 129 2.09 10.90 9.62
CA LEU A 129 1.39 10.85 8.33
C LEU A 129 0.45 12.03 8.12
N SER A 130 0.75 13.19 8.72
CA SER A 130 -0.03 14.42 8.55
C SER A 130 0.87 15.64 8.43
N SER A 131 0.43 16.62 7.62
CA SER A 131 1.02 17.95 7.51
C SER A 131 -0.08 18.99 7.29
N GLY A 132 -0.38 19.77 8.32
CA GLY A 132 -1.56 20.62 8.33
C GLY A 132 -2.81 19.78 8.08
N ASP A 133 -3.60 20.16 7.08
CA ASP A 133 -4.80 19.42 6.69
C ASP A 133 -4.53 18.25 5.73
N ILE A 134 -3.29 18.00 5.32
CA ILE A 134 -2.96 16.93 4.37
C ILE A 134 -2.48 15.68 5.08
N LYS A 135 -3.00 14.54 4.68
CA LYS A 135 -2.68 13.21 5.21
C LYS A 135 -1.93 12.35 4.19
N PHE A 136 -1.04 11.52 4.70
CA PHE A 136 -0.14 10.65 3.94
C PHE A 136 -0.52 9.16 4.02
N ASN A 137 -1.60 8.81 4.73
CA ASN A 137 -2.20 7.48 4.70
C ASN A 137 -3.26 7.38 3.58
N TYR A 138 -2.81 7.40 2.32
CA TYR A 138 -3.71 7.49 1.17
C TYR A 138 -4.60 6.26 0.99
N GLY A 139 -4.05 5.07 1.21
CA GLY A 139 -4.78 3.79 1.12
C GLY A 139 -6.04 3.68 2.00
N PRO A 140 -6.71 2.51 1.98
CA PRO A 140 -6.22 1.24 1.46
C PRO A 140 -6.21 1.13 -0.07
N TYR A 141 -5.47 0.14 -0.56
CA TYR A 141 -5.38 -0.22 -1.97
C TYR A 141 -6.14 -1.50 -2.25
N TYR A 142 -7.05 -1.45 -3.22
CA TYR A 142 -8.00 -2.50 -3.52
C TYR A 142 -7.49 -3.45 -4.62
N ILE A 143 -8.08 -4.65 -4.61
CA ILE A 143 -7.90 -5.70 -5.62
C ILE A 143 -9.12 -5.72 -6.55
N GLY A 144 -8.91 -6.11 -7.81
CA GLY A 144 -9.96 -6.26 -8.82
C GLY A 144 -10.03 -5.08 -9.78
N ASN A 145 -11.19 -4.85 -10.38
CA ASN A 145 -11.34 -3.93 -11.53
C ASN A 145 -12.34 -2.77 -11.29
N ASN A 146 -12.71 -2.50 -10.03
CA ASN A 146 -13.62 -1.41 -9.73
C ASN A 146 -12.91 -0.05 -9.90
N LYS A 147 -13.15 0.63 -11.02
CA LYS A 147 -12.50 1.91 -11.36
C LYS A 147 -12.71 3.05 -10.35
N ALA A 148 -13.68 2.93 -9.44
CA ALA A 148 -13.90 3.91 -8.38
C ALA A 148 -12.95 3.74 -7.18
N LEU A 149 -12.18 2.65 -7.13
CA LEU A 149 -11.27 2.32 -6.03
C LEU A 149 -9.81 2.52 -6.44
N HIS A 150 -8.96 2.85 -5.48
CA HIS A 150 -7.51 2.94 -5.70
C HIS A 150 -6.93 1.53 -5.78
N HIS A 151 -6.40 1.13 -6.94
CA HIS A 151 -5.88 -0.24 -7.10
C HIS A 151 -4.44 -0.37 -6.66
N VAL A 152 -4.11 -1.52 -6.08
CA VAL A 152 -2.71 -1.86 -5.76
C VAL A 152 -1.83 -1.90 -7.01
N THR A 153 -2.39 -2.26 -8.17
CA THR A 153 -1.66 -2.23 -9.45
C THR A 153 -1.24 -0.82 -9.83
N ASP A 154 -2.10 0.18 -9.62
CA ASP A 154 -1.76 1.58 -9.91
C ASP A 154 -0.65 2.09 -8.99
N LEU A 155 -0.65 1.69 -7.72
CA LEU A 155 0.43 1.99 -6.78
C LEU A 155 1.76 1.42 -7.29
N LEU A 156 1.77 0.13 -7.65
CA LEU A 156 2.95 -0.58 -8.12
C LEU A 156 3.48 -0.01 -9.43
N ASP A 157 2.60 0.25 -10.40
CA ASP A 157 2.96 0.83 -11.70
C ASP A 157 3.57 2.22 -11.56
N LYS A 158 3.03 3.05 -10.66
CA LYS A 158 3.56 4.39 -10.38
C LYS A 158 4.91 4.31 -9.66
N ALA A 159 5.05 3.40 -8.70
CA ALA A 159 6.33 3.17 -8.03
C ALA A 159 7.40 2.67 -9.01
N GLU A 160 7.05 1.73 -9.90
CA GLU A 160 7.98 1.22 -10.92
C GLU A 160 8.37 2.30 -11.92
N MET A 161 7.40 3.15 -12.33
CA MET A 161 7.69 4.29 -13.19
C MET A 161 8.70 5.27 -12.58
N LEU A 162 8.71 5.44 -11.25
CA LEU A 162 9.67 6.29 -10.54
C LEU A 162 11.06 5.67 -10.39
N LYS A 163 11.21 4.37 -10.66
CA LYS A 163 12.50 3.65 -10.62
C LYS A 163 13.23 3.69 -11.96
N THR A 164 12.55 3.97 -13.08
CA THR A 164 13.21 4.07 -14.40
C THR A 164 14.17 5.26 -14.46
N GLU A 165 15.10 5.26 -15.43
CA GLU A 165 16.05 6.38 -15.59
C GLU A 165 15.33 7.71 -15.84
N GLU A 166 14.24 7.71 -16.61
CA GLU A 166 13.40 8.89 -16.85
C GLU A 166 12.57 9.27 -15.61
N GLY A 167 12.26 8.30 -14.75
CA GLY A 167 11.51 8.48 -13.50
C GLY A 167 12.35 9.06 -12.36
N LYS A 168 13.66 8.78 -12.31
CA LYS A 168 14.55 9.22 -11.21
C LYS A 168 14.55 10.73 -10.97
N PRO A 169 14.62 11.61 -12.00
CA PRO A 169 14.50 13.06 -11.79
C PRO A 169 13.15 13.47 -11.19
N VAL A 170 12.06 12.84 -11.65
CA VAL A 170 10.70 13.08 -11.14
C VAL A 170 10.58 12.63 -9.69
N LYS A 171 11.11 11.44 -9.35
CA LYS A 171 11.20 10.92 -7.97
C LYS A 171 11.90 11.90 -7.04
N SER A 172 13.06 12.42 -7.44
CA SER A 172 13.80 13.43 -6.67
C SER A 172 12.97 14.70 -6.46
N SER A 173 12.30 15.17 -7.51
CA SER A 173 11.42 16.33 -7.44
C SER A 173 10.19 16.11 -6.55
N LEU A 174 9.61 14.90 -6.53
CA LEU A 174 8.49 14.55 -5.65
C LEU A 174 8.92 14.48 -4.17
N ARG A 175 10.16 14.08 -3.87
CA ARG A 175 10.71 14.16 -2.50
C ARG A 175 10.86 15.60 -2.03
N ASP A 176 11.39 16.49 -2.88
CA ASP A 176 11.43 17.94 -2.61
C ASP A 176 10.02 18.52 -2.47
N TRP A 177 9.07 18.07 -3.29
CA TRP A 177 7.66 18.45 -3.18
C TRP A 177 7.06 18.06 -1.82
N LEU A 178 7.26 16.81 -1.36
CA LEU A 178 6.82 16.38 -0.02
C LEU A 178 7.45 17.23 1.09
N THR A 179 8.75 17.51 0.98
CA THR A 179 9.47 18.36 1.94
C THR A 179 8.84 19.77 2.02
N ARG A 180 8.49 20.36 0.88
CA ARG A 180 7.81 21.66 0.82
C ARG A 180 6.39 21.61 1.34
N LEU A 181 5.69 20.50 1.12
CA LEU A 181 4.33 20.29 1.62
C LEU A 181 4.28 20.26 3.15
N HIS A 182 5.35 19.82 3.81
CA HIS A 182 5.51 19.97 5.27
C HIS A 182 5.57 21.43 5.75
N GLY A 183 6.00 22.36 4.88
CA GLY A 183 6.08 23.79 5.19
C GLY A 183 4.85 24.59 4.75
N SER A 184 4.45 24.48 3.48
CA SER A 184 3.32 25.20 2.90
C SER A 184 2.76 24.48 1.66
N LYS A 185 1.43 24.39 1.59
CA LYS A 185 0.73 23.82 0.44
C LYS A 185 0.98 24.64 -0.83
N GLU A 186 1.05 25.97 -0.73
CA GLU A 186 1.31 26.88 -1.84
C GLU A 186 2.69 26.63 -2.45
N MET A 187 3.71 26.47 -1.61
CA MET A 187 5.07 26.14 -2.08
C MET A 187 5.12 24.77 -2.76
N ALA A 188 4.38 23.80 -2.25
CA ALA A 188 4.25 22.48 -2.87
C ALA A 188 3.56 22.58 -4.24
N LEU A 189 2.48 23.36 -4.37
CA LEU A 189 1.80 23.57 -5.65
C LEU A 189 2.73 24.21 -6.69
N GLN A 190 3.45 25.28 -6.33
CA GLN A 190 4.44 25.92 -7.22
C GLN A 190 5.55 24.95 -7.66
N LYS A 191 6.02 24.10 -6.73
CA LYS A 191 7.00 23.06 -7.04
C LYS A 191 6.45 22.02 -8.02
N MET A 192 5.18 21.64 -7.87
CA MET A 192 4.52 20.70 -8.78
C MET A 192 4.30 21.30 -10.17
N ASP A 193 3.89 22.56 -10.28
CA ASP A 193 3.79 23.26 -11.58
C ASP A 193 5.12 23.28 -12.31
N ARG A 194 6.22 23.57 -11.59
CA ARG A 194 7.57 23.49 -12.15
C ARG A 194 7.91 22.06 -12.60
N LEU A 195 7.56 21.04 -11.81
CA LEU A 195 7.81 19.65 -12.18
C LEU A 195 7.08 19.28 -13.49
N ILE A 196 5.80 19.64 -13.59
CA ILE A 196 4.97 19.37 -14.79
C ILE A 196 5.57 20.04 -16.03
N SER A 197 6.16 21.24 -15.90
CA SER A 197 6.71 21.98 -17.03
C SER A 197 8.07 21.44 -17.53
N VAL A 198 8.88 20.84 -16.65
CA VAL A 198 10.25 20.42 -17.01
C VAL A 198 10.44 18.90 -17.17
N ALA A 199 9.55 18.08 -16.62
CA ALA A 199 9.71 16.63 -16.66
C ALA A 199 9.30 16.00 -18.00
N ASP A 200 9.77 14.78 -18.25
CA ASP A 200 9.29 13.99 -19.39
C ASP A 200 7.77 13.77 -19.27
N LYS A 201 7.03 14.27 -20.27
CA LYS A 201 5.57 14.21 -20.34
C LYS A 201 5.03 12.78 -20.24
N ARG A 202 5.79 11.78 -20.69
CA ARG A 202 5.42 10.36 -20.59
C ARG A 202 5.40 9.89 -19.13
N VAL A 203 6.37 10.33 -18.32
CA VAL A 203 6.44 10.04 -16.88
C VAL A 203 5.27 10.70 -16.16
N ILE A 204 5.08 12.00 -16.36
CA ILE A 204 3.99 12.79 -15.75
C ILE A 204 2.62 12.20 -16.10
N LYS A 205 2.40 11.83 -17.36
CA LYS A 205 1.17 11.19 -17.82
C LYS A 205 0.94 9.83 -17.15
N LYS A 206 1.98 8.98 -17.05
CA LYS A 206 1.88 7.67 -16.37
C LYS A 206 1.60 7.80 -14.87
N LEU A 207 2.11 8.84 -14.22
CA LEU A 207 1.81 9.13 -12.81
C LEU A 207 0.39 9.69 -12.61
N GLY A 208 -0.31 10.08 -13.69
CA GLY A 208 -1.62 10.71 -13.62
C GLY A 208 -1.59 12.15 -13.12
N ILE A 209 -0.44 12.82 -13.23
CA ILE A 209 -0.28 14.21 -12.79
C ILE A 209 -0.71 15.13 -13.95
N THR A 210 -1.87 15.76 -13.83
CA THR A 210 -2.45 16.63 -14.86
C THR A 210 -2.42 18.10 -14.49
N SER A 211 -2.33 18.41 -13.19
CA SER A 211 -2.17 19.77 -12.66
C SER A 211 -1.47 19.71 -11.30
N ALA A 212 -1.03 20.85 -10.77
CA ALA A 212 -0.42 20.88 -9.43
C ALA A 212 -1.34 20.31 -8.33
N GLY A 213 -2.65 20.46 -8.49
CA GLY A 213 -3.64 19.95 -7.56
C GLY A 213 -4.03 18.48 -7.78
N SER A 214 -3.71 17.87 -8.92
CA SER A 214 -4.21 16.53 -9.26
C SER A 214 -3.59 15.39 -8.44
N VAL A 215 -2.58 15.69 -7.63
CA VAL A 215 -1.96 14.76 -6.68
C VAL A 215 -2.64 14.77 -5.30
N PHE A 216 -3.74 15.51 -5.15
CA PHE A 216 -4.56 15.52 -3.94
C PHE A 216 -5.94 14.94 -4.25
N GLU A 217 -6.46 14.19 -3.29
CA GLU A 217 -7.84 13.73 -3.26
C GLU A 217 -8.43 14.06 -1.90
N GLY A 218 -9.25 15.12 -1.87
CA GLY A 218 -9.67 15.72 -0.61
C GLY A 218 -8.47 16.17 0.23
N ASP A 219 -8.34 15.57 1.41
CA ASP A 219 -7.27 15.82 2.39
C ASP A 219 -6.11 14.82 2.26
N LYS A 220 -6.07 13.94 1.26
CA LYS A 220 -5.02 12.91 1.12
C LYS A 220 -4.17 13.09 -0.14
N THR A 221 -2.95 12.54 -0.11
CA THR A 221 -2.09 12.44 -1.30
C THR A 221 -1.40 11.06 -1.42
N PRO A 222 -1.41 10.43 -2.61
CA PRO A 222 -0.78 9.13 -2.83
C PRO A 222 0.75 9.21 -3.02
N VAL A 223 1.31 10.42 -3.14
CA VAL A 223 2.74 10.62 -3.48
C VAL A 223 3.65 10.02 -2.40
N TYR A 224 3.25 10.11 -1.13
CA TYR A 224 3.98 9.50 -0.02
C TYR A 224 4.06 7.97 -0.17
N ASP A 225 2.95 7.33 -0.50
CA ASP A 225 2.87 5.88 -0.69
C ASP A 225 3.73 5.43 -1.89
N TRP A 226 3.71 6.17 -3.00
CA TRP A 226 4.58 5.88 -4.17
C TRP A 226 6.06 5.89 -3.77
N LEU A 227 6.49 6.96 -3.08
CA LEU A 227 7.88 7.12 -2.65
C LEU A 227 8.29 6.09 -1.59
N THR A 228 7.34 5.69 -0.73
CA THR A 228 7.55 4.65 0.28
C THR A 228 7.81 3.30 -0.38
N VAL A 229 6.97 2.89 -1.34
CA VAL A 229 7.15 1.64 -2.10
C VAL A 229 8.49 1.64 -2.85
N VAL A 230 8.86 2.76 -3.48
CA VAL A 230 10.19 2.88 -4.12
C VAL A 230 11.31 2.70 -3.09
N SER A 231 11.21 3.31 -1.91
CA SER A 231 12.25 3.22 -0.88
C SER A 231 12.44 1.79 -0.33
N ILE A 232 11.37 1.01 -0.27
CA ILE A 232 11.39 -0.38 0.19
C ILE A 232 12.12 -1.25 -0.83
N ASN A 233 11.83 -1.05 -2.11
CA ASN A 233 12.39 -1.84 -3.20
C ASN A 233 13.85 -1.49 -3.52
N GLU A 234 14.31 -0.29 -3.15
CA GLU A 234 15.71 0.16 -3.33
C GLU A 234 16.63 -0.33 -2.18
N GLY A 235 16.13 -1.10 -1.21
CA GLY A 235 16.94 -1.68 -0.14
C GLY A 235 17.44 -0.67 0.89
N GLY A 236 16.61 0.30 1.27
CA GLY A 236 16.98 1.31 2.26
C GLY A 236 17.34 0.68 3.62
N ASN A 237 18.61 0.78 4.00
CA ASN A 237 19.11 0.60 5.37
C ASN A 237 18.36 1.51 6.37
#